data_AF-A0A920RZ57-F1
#
_entry.id   AF-A0A920RZ57-F1
#
_cell.length_a   1.000
_cell.length_b   1.000
_cell.length_c   1.000
_cell.angle_alpha   90.00
_cell.angle_beta   90.00
_cell.angle_gamma   90.00
#
_symmetry.space_group_name_H-M   'P 1'
#
loop_
_entity.id
_entity.type
_entity.pdbx_description
1 polymer ?
#
loop_
_entity_poly.entity_id
_entity_poly.type
_entity_poly.pdbx_seq_one_letter_code
_entity_poly.pdbx_strand_id
1 'polypeptide(L)'
;MVYFNVGPEWIISPLTGGTVLFELASSLVIFFLVACLLLPFLIDFGVAEFMGTLLKKPFLLAFRLPGRASIDSLASWLGSGSVGVLITIKQQEKGNYSGREAAIITTNFSIASIAFCVLVTKVIEIDHMFFEFYLSVLFAGMVAALIIPRLWPLASKKDFYLSEKDNFADTPEEGVGIFRWALIQGVNKEKTAPKLDFY
;
A
#
# COMPACT_ATOMS: atom_id res chain seq x y z
N MET A 1 2.33 -28.16 -13.78
CA MET A 1 3.72 -28.47 -14.18
C MET A 1 4.58 -28.74 -12.96
N VAL A 2 4.88 -27.75 -12.11
CA VAL A 2 5.68 -27.94 -10.87
C VAL A 2 5.08 -28.99 -9.93
N TYR A 3 3.79 -28.89 -9.57
CA TYR A 3 3.13 -29.87 -8.68
C TYR A 3 3.16 -31.31 -9.22
N PHE A 4 3.08 -31.46 -10.55
CA PHE A 4 3.05 -32.76 -11.22
C PHE A 4 4.45 -33.24 -11.64
N ASN A 5 5.52 -32.49 -11.34
CA ASN A 5 6.89 -32.71 -11.83
C ASN A 5 6.99 -32.90 -13.36
N VAL A 6 6.08 -32.28 -14.11
CA VAL A 6 6.08 -32.31 -15.58
C VAL A 6 6.55 -30.95 -16.10
N GLY A 7 7.74 -30.91 -16.66
CA GLY A 7 8.36 -29.69 -17.21
C GLY A 7 9.88 -29.74 -17.12
N PRO A 8 10.58 -28.76 -17.70
CA PRO A 8 12.04 -28.75 -17.68
C PRO A 8 12.58 -28.36 -16.29
N GLU A 9 13.74 -28.92 -15.92
CA GLU A 9 14.32 -28.82 -14.55
C GLU A 9 14.48 -27.40 -14.03
N TRP A 10 14.83 -26.43 -14.89
CA TRP A 10 14.95 -25.02 -14.52
C TRP A 10 13.63 -24.39 -14.05
N ILE A 11 12.47 -24.97 -14.40
CA ILE A 11 11.14 -24.53 -13.96
C ILE A 11 10.66 -25.34 -12.75
N ILE A 12 10.88 -26.66 -12.73
CA ILE A 12 10.36 -27.55 -11.67
C ILE A 12 11.30 -27.68 -10.46
N SER A 13 12.51 -27.16 -10.55
CA SER A 13 13.53 -27.27 -9.50
C SER A 13 12.99 -26.81 -8.15
N PRO A 14 13.38 -27.48 -7.05
CA PRO A 14 13.05 -27.07 -5.68
C PRO A 14 13.44 -25.63 -5.37
N LEU A 15 14.49 -25.12 -6.03
CA LEU A 15 15.01 -23.76 -5.85
C LEU A 15 14.31 -22.70 -6.72
N THR A 16 13.48 -23.11 -7.67
CA THR A 16 12.75 -22.19 -8.56
C THR A 16 11.24 -22.38 -8.40
N GLY A 17 10.61 -23.23 -9.21
CA GLY A 17 9.18 -23.46 -9.17
C GLY A 17 8.71 -24.07 -7.85
N GLY A 18 9.54 -24.91 -7.23
CA GLY A 18 9.24 -25.50 -5.92
C GLY A 18 9.06 -24.44 -4.84
N THR A 19 10.02 -23.54 -4.68
CA THR A 19 9.94 -22.41 -3.73
C THR A 19 8.72 -21.52 -3.99
N VAL A 20 8.46 -21.18 -5.25
CA VAL A 20 7.31 -20.33 -5.62
C VAL A 20 5.98 -21.01 -5.27
N LEU A 21 5.82 -22.29 -5.57
CA LEU A 21 4.57 -23.00 -5.37
C LEU A 21 4.33 -23.37 -3.90
N PHE A 22 5.35 -23.89 -3.21
CA PHE A 22 5.15 -24.45 -1.87
C PHE A 22 5.36 -23.44 -0.75
N GLU A 23 6.29 -22.49 -0.90
CA GLU A 23 6.56 -21.51 0.17
C GLU A 23 5.86 -20.17 -0.06
N LEU A 24 5.95 -19.61 -1.27
CA LEU A 24 5.37 -18.31 -1.57
C LEU A 24 3.86 -18.39 -1.79
N ALA A 25 3.36 -19.32 -2.63
CA ALA A 25 1.94 -19.34 -2.97
C ALA A 25 1.04 -19.60 -1.76
N SER A 26 1.41 -20.55 -0.89
CA SER A 26 0.65 -20.83 0.35
C SER A 26 0.54 -19.59 1.24
N SER A 27 1.67 -18.91 1.47
CA SER A 27 1.71 -17.68 2.27
C SER A 27 0.87 -16.57 1.63
N LEU A 28 1.03 -16.34 0.32
CA LEU A 28 0.33 -15.29 -0.42
C LEU A 28 -1.20 -15.49 -0.43
N VAL A 29 -1.69 -16.74 -0.51
CA VAL A 29 -3.13 -17.03 -0.48
C VAL A 29 -3.76 -16.59 0.84
N ILE A 30 -3.10 -16.86 1.98
CA ILE A 30 -3.58 -16.44 3.30
C ILE A 30 -3.60 -14.90 3.40
N PHE A 31 -2.51 -14.24 2.96
CA PHE A 31 -2.44 -12.78 2.95
C PHE A 31 -3.52 -12.15 2.07
N PHE A 32 -3.74 -12.66 0.85
CA PHE A 32 -4.78 -12.14 -0.04
C PHE A 32 -6.19 -12.34 0.52
N LEU A 33 -6.46 -13.45 1.21
CA LEU A 33 -7.75 -13.68 1.84
C LEU A 33 -8.05 -12.60 2.90
N VAL A 34 -7.07 -12.32 3.77
CA VAL A 34 -7.18 -11.26 4.78
C VAL A 34 -7.26 -9.88 4.13
N ALA A 35 -6.44 -9.62 3.10
CA ALA A 35 -6.43 -8.35 2.38
C ALA A 35 -7.78 -8.08 1.70
N CYS A 36 -8.38 -9.07 1.04
CA CYS A 36 -9.70 -8.96 0.42
C CYS A 36 -10.81 -8.65 1.43
N LEU A 37 -10.70 -9.18 2.66
CA LEU A 37 -11.65 -8.88 3.73
C LEU A 37 -11.47 -7.46 4.29
N LEU A 38 -10.23 -6.97 4.38
CA LEU A 38 -9.90 -5.63 4.89
C LEU A 38 -10.05 -4.52 3.83
N LEU A 39 -9.95 -4.83 2.54
CA LEU A 39 -9.95 -3.84 1.46
C LEU A 39 -11.23 -2.97 1.42
N PRO A 40 -12.44 -3.54 1.57
CA PRO A 40 -13.66 -2.74 1.63
C PRO A 40 -13.59 -1.75 2.80
N PHE A 41 -13.15 -2.20 3.98
CA PHE A 41 -13.01 -1.33 5.16
C PHE A 41 -12.05 -0.18 4.93
N LEU A 42 -10.93 -0.45 4.25
CA LEU A 42 -9.91 0.54 3.93
C LEU A 42 -10.37 1.56 2.90
N ILE A 43 -11.18 1.18 1.91
CA ILE A 43 -11.54 2.04 0.77
C ILE A 43 -12.91 2.72 0.96
N ASP A 44 -13.88 2.03 1.55
CA ASP A 44 -15.29 2.43 1.53
C ASP A 44 -15.86 2.75 2.92
N PHE A 45 -15.32 2.21 4.02
CA PHE A 45 -15.84 2.41 5.39
C PHE A 45 -15.14 3.53 6.19
N GLY A 46 -14.54 4.52 5.54
CA GLY A 46 -14.05 5.72 6.24
C GLY A 46 -12.69 5.56 6.96
N VAL A 47 -12.08 4.38 6.94
CA VAL A 47 -10.74 4.15 7.55
C VAL A 47 -9.68 4.98 6.82
N ALA A 48 -9.83 5.17 5.50
CA ALA A 48 -8.93 6.05 4.74
C ALA A 48 -8.98 7.50 5.18
N GLU A 49 -10.17 8.01 5.44
CA GLU A 49 -10.41 9.35 5.92
C GLU A 49 -9.87 9.52 7.34
N PHE A 50 -10.06 8.52 8.20
CA PHE A 50 -9.54 8.51 9.57
C PHE A 50 -8.01 8.52 9.60
N MET A 51 -7.38 7.53 8.95
CA MET A 51 -5.92 7.40 8.90
C MET A 51 -5.30 8.58 8.14
N GLY A 52 -5.96 9.05 7.09
CA GLY A 52 -5.48 10.19 6.33
C GLY A 52 -5.47 11.47 7.13
N THR A 53 -6.50 11.73 7.93
CA THR A 53 -6.52 12.88 8.84
C THR A 53 -5.41 12.79 9.89
N LEU A 54 -5.18 11.60 10.45
CA LEU A 54 -4.19 11.37 11.50
C LEU A 54 -2.75 11.48 10.98
N LEU A 55 -2.48 10.91 9.80
CA LEU A 55 -1.16 10.78 9.21
C LEU A 55 -0.81 11.90 8.21
N LYS A 56 -1.71 12.87 8.01
CA LYS A 56 -1.51 13.98 7.07
C LYS A 56 -0.17 14.69 7.26
N LYS A 57 0.13 15.17 8.46
CA LYS A 57 1.37 15.93 8.73
C LYS A 57 2.64 15.11 8.45
N PRO A 58 2.79 13.88 8.99
CA PRO A 58 3.98 13.09 8.70
C PRO A 58 4.07 12.68 7.22
N PHE A 59 2.97 12.28 6.57
CA PHE A 59 3.00 11.89 5.15
C PHE A 59 3.29 13.06 4.21
N LEU A 60 2.75 14.24 4.50
CA LEU A 60 2.99 15.42 3.68
C LEU A 60 4.43 15.92 3.83
N LEU A 61 4.98 15.90 5.04
CA LEU A 61 6.37 16.30 5.32
C LEU A 61 7.38 15.29 4.72
N ALA A 62 7.10 13.99 4.90
CA ALA A 62 7.99 12.93 4.45
C ALA A 62 7.91 12.73 2.93
N PHE A 63 6.69 12.52 2.41
CA PHE A 63 6.46 11.96 1.07
C PHE A 63 5.80 12.93 0.10
N ARG A 64 5.39 14.15 0.53
CA ARG A 64 4.59 15.10 -0.26
C ARG A 64 3.28 14.49 -0.77
N LEU A 65 2.66 13.66 0.06
CA LEU A 65 1.42 12.98 -0.25
C LEU A 65 0.31 13.38 0.72
N PRO A 66 -0.96 13.35 0.27
CA PRO A 66 -2.11 13.51 1.15
C PRO A 66 -2.12 12.37 2.16
N GLY A 67 -2.66 12.62 3.36
CA GLY A 67 -2.66 11.60 4.41
C GLY A 67 -3.38 10.32 3.97
N ARG A 68 -4.42 10.42 3.14
CA ARG A 68 -5.14 9.25 2.58
C ARG A 68 -4.20 8.22 1.92
N ALA A 69 -3.05 8.65 1.39
CA ALA A 69 -2.03 7.76 0.82
C ALA A 69 -1.44 6.76 1.82
N SER A 70 -1.63 6.95 3.13
CA SER A 70 -1.23 5.96 4.14
C SER A 70 -1.96 4.63 3.99
N ILE A 71 -3.16 4.65 3.42
CA ILE A 71 -3.93 3.44 3.14
C ILE A 71 -3.31 2.67 2.00
N ASP A 72 -2.86 3.35 0.93
CA ASP A 72 -2.13 2.71 -0.16
C ASP A 72 -0.85 2.05 0.38
N SER A 73 -0.14 2.69 1.32
CA SER A 73 1.02 2.08 1.99
C SER A 73 0.66 0.80 2.75
N LEU A 74 -0.42 0.81 3.53
CA LEU A 74 -0.89 -0.35 4.29
C LEU A 74 -1.38 -1.47 3.36
N ALA A 75 -2.12 -1.13 2.32
CA ALA A 75 -2.66 -2.08 1.35
C ALA A 75 -1.55 -2.76 0.54
N SER A 76 -0.50 -2.02 0.16
CA SER A 76 0.68 -2.60 -0.49
C SER A 76 1.42 -3.59 0.40
N TRP A 77 1.46 -3.36 1.71
CA TRP A 77 2.08 -4.29 2.66
C TRP A 77 1.23 -5.55 2.86
N LEU A 78 -0.10 -5.42 2.88
CA LEU A 78 -1.02 -6.53 3.15
C LEU A 78 -1.26 -7.44 1.94
N GLY A 79 -1.32 -6.90 0.72
CA GLY A 79 -1.65 -7.68 -0.48
C GLY A 79 -0.43 -7.97 -1.33
N SER A 80 0.01 -6.95 -2.06
CA SER A 80 1.13 -6.97 -3.01
C SER A 80 1.28 -5.56 -3.56
N GLY A 81 2.48 -5.18 -4.02
CA GLY A 81 2.69 -3.90 -4.71
C GLY A 81 1.67 -3.67 -5.81
N SER A 82 1.29 -4.72 -6.55
CA SER A 82 0.28 -4.65 -7.62
C SER A 82 -1.13 -4.30 -7.12
N VAL A 83 -1.52 -4.77 -5.94
CA VAL A 83 -2.81 -4.42 -5.33
C VAL A 83 -2.81 -2.97 -4.90
N GLY A 84 -1.71 -2.49 -4.32
CA GLY A 84 -1.51 -1.07 -4.02
C GLY A 84 -1.67 -0.20 -5.27
N VAL A 85 -1.03 -0.57 -6.39
CA VAL A 85 -1.17 0.16 -7.66
C VAL A 85 -2.63 0.23 -8.13
N LEU A 86 -3.36 -0.89 -8.09
CA LEU A 86 -4.77 -0.93 -8.49
C LEU A 86 -5.65 -0.01 -7.64
N ILE A 87 -5.41 0.05 -6.33
CA ILE A 87 -6.12 0.94 -5.43
C ILE A 87 -5.81 2.39 -5.76
N THR A 88 -4.53 2.72 -5.97
CA THR A 88 -4.11 4.06 -6.34
C THR A 88 -4.77 4.53 -7.64
N ILE A 89 -4.90 3.65 -8.65
CA ILE A 89 -5.60 3.96 -9.91
C ILE A 89 -7.07 4.29 -9.63
N LYS A 90 -7.78 3.44 -8.88
CA LYS A 90 -9.19 3.69 -8.51
C LYS A 90 -9.36 5.01 -7.75
N GLN A 91 -8.42 5.35 -6.86
CA GLN A 91 -8.44 6.61 -6.12
C GLN A 91 -8.14 7.81 -7.03
N GLN A 92 -7.27 7.66 -8.01
CA GLN A 92 -6.99 8.70 -9.01
C GLN A 92 -8.22 8.95 -9.91
N GLU A 93 -8.90 7.89 -10.35
CA GLU A 93 -10.15 7.97 -11.12
C GLU A 93 -11.28 8.66 -10.34
N LYS A 94 -11.36 8.41 -9.03
CA LYS A 94 -12.30 9.09 -8.11
C LYS A 94 -11.94 10.55 -7.82
N GLY A 95 -10.84 11.09 -8.38
CA GLY A 95 -10.41 12.47 -8.14
C GLY A 95 -9.73 12.71 -6.78
N ASN A 96 -9.38 11.64 -6.05
CA ASN A 96 -8.74 11.74 -4.74
C ASN A 96 -7.24 12.01 -4.81
N TYR A 97 -6.59 11.61 -5.91
CA TYR A 97 -5.16 11.80 -6.15
C TYR A 97 -4.90 12.56 -7.45
N SER A 98 -3.90 13.44 -7.41
CA SER A 98 -3.29 14.00 -8.61
C SER A 98 -2.45 12.93 -9.32
N GLY A 99 -2.22 13.08 -10.63
CA GLY A 99 -1.33 12.19 -11.37
C GLY A 99 0.13 12.21 -10.90
N ARG A 100 0.55 13.26 -10.17
CA ARG A 100 1.85 13.28 -9.46
C ARG A 100 1.79 12.42 -8.21
N GLU A 101 0.76 12.60 -7.38
CA GLU A 101 0.57 11.85 -6.14
C GLU A 101 0.45 10.35 -6.43
N ALA A 102 -0.36 9.96 -7.40
CA ALA A 102 -0.49 8.57 -7.84
C ALA A 102 0.87 7.98 -8.25
N ALA A 103 1.67 8.70 -9.05
CA ALA A 103 2.98 8.21 -9.47
C ALA A 103 3.98 8.05 -8.32
N ILE A 104 3.97 8.97 -7.36
CA ILE A 104 4.79 8.85 -6.16
C ILE A 104 4.35 7.63 -5.33
N ILE A 105 3.04 7.42 -5.17
CA ILE A 105 2.50 6.28 -4.42
C ILE A 105 2.92 4.95 -5.07
N THR A 106 2.70 4.82 -6.38
CA THR A 106 3.01 3.61 -7.15
C THR A 106 4.51 3.25 -7.09
N THR A 107 5.39 4.26 -7.07
CA THR A 107 6.84 4.06 -7.10
C THR A 107 7.45 3.81 -5.71
N ASN A 108 6.93 4.45 -4.65
CA ASN A 108 7.51 4.33 -3.31
C ASN A 108 6.86 3.30 -2.41
N PHE A 109 5.56 3.02 -2.58
CA PHE A 109 4.85 2.14 -1.65
C PHE A 109 4.80 0.69 -2.09
N SER A 110 5.69 0.24 -2.98
CA SER A 110 5.84 -1.19 -3.33
C SER A 110 6.83 -1.89 -2.39
N ILE A 111 6.50 -1.98 -1.10
CA ILE A 111 7.35 -2.62 -0.08
C ILE A 111 7.39 -4.13 -0.32
N ALA A 112 8.59 -4.72 -0.20
CA ALA A 112 8.76 -6.16 -0.28
C ALA A 112 8.05 -6.88 0.88
N SER A 113 7.32 -7.96 0.57
CA SER A 113 6.64 -8.78 1.57
C SER A 113 7.62 -9.37 2.58
N ILE A 114 7.21 -9.45 3.85
CA ILE A 114 7.99 -10.08 4.93
C ILE A 114 8.39 -11.51 4.55
N ALA A 115 7.46 -12.28 3.96
CA ALA A 115 7.73 -13.65 3.52
C ALA A 115 8.84 -13.72 2.46
N PHE A 116 8.85 -12.75 1.54
CA PHE A 116 9.92 -12.66 0.54
C PHE A 116 11.26 -12.27 1.18
N CYS A 117 11.27 -11.35 2.14
CA CYS A 117 12.48 -11.02 2.90
C CYS A 117 13.03 -12.24 3.65
N VAL A 118 12.17 -13.04 4.29
CA VAL A 118 12.59 -14.28 4.97
C VAL A 118 13.20 -15.27 3.99
N LEU A 119 12.59 -15.44 2.81
CA LEU A 119 13.11 -16.31 1.76
C LEU A 119 14.51 -15.84 1.31
N VAL A 120 14.68 -14.55 1.02
CA VAL A 120 15.97 -13.97 0.62
C VAL A 120 17.04 -14.22 1.69
N THR A 121 16.72 -14.00 2.97
CA THR A 121 17.69 -14.24 4.06
C THR A 121 18.08 -15.70 4.20
N LYS A 122 17.16 -16.64 3.90
CA LYS A 122 17.48 -18.07 3.89
C LYS A 122 18.39 -18.43 2.71
N VAL A 123 18.15 -17.87 1.53
CA VAL A 123 18.94 -18.14 0.33
C VAL A 123 20.38 -17.63 0.46
N ILE A 124 20.58 -16.48 1.11
CA ILE A 124 21.91 -15.90 1.34
C ILE A 124 22.53 -16.32 2.68
N GLU A 125 21.90 -17.26 3.38
CA GLU A 125 22.37 -17.86 4.65
C GLU A 125 22.60 -16.85 5.80
N ILE A 126 21.77 -15.81 5.89
CA ILE A 126 21.79 -14.80 6.97
C ILE A 126 20.48 -14.76 7.79
N ASP A 127 19.73 -15.85 7.82
CA ASP A 127 18.46 -15.98 8.55
C ASP A 127 18.57 -15.61 10.04
N HIS A 128 19.71 -15.89 10.66
CA HIS A 128 20.01 -15.48 12.05
C HIS A 128 20.06 -13.95 12.25
N MET A 129 20.31 -13.17 11.20
CA MET A 129 20.29 -11.70 11.19
C MET A 129 19.04 -11.13 10.51
N PHE A 130 17.95 -11.89 10.45
CA PHE A 130 16.74 -11.47 9.74
C PHE A 130 16.22 -10.12 10.23
N PHE A 131 16.26 -9.86 11.54
CA PHE A 131 15.76 -8.61 12.11
C PHE A 131 16.62 -7.42 11.68
N GLU A 132 17.95 -7.53 11.73
CA GLU A 132 18.88 -6.49 11.31
C GLU A 132 18.75 -6.23 9.80
N PHE A 133 18.67 -7.30 9.00
CA PHE A 133 18.41 -7.21 7.57
C PHE A 133 17.08 -6.49 7.29
N TYR A 134 16.00 -6.91 7.94
CA TYR A 134 14.69 -6.33 7.71
C TYR A 134 14.61 -4.86 8.13
N LEU A 135 15.23 -4.49 9.26
CA LEU A 135 15.37 -3.10 9.69
C LEU A 135 16.16 -2.26 8.68
N SER A 136 17.23 -2.82 8.09
CA SER A 136 17.99 -2.13 7.04
C SER A 136 17.15 -1.90 5.78
N VAL A 137 16.32 -2.87 5.38
CA VAL A 137 15.39 -2.74 4.24
C VAL A 137 14.33 -1.68 4.54
N LEU A 138 13.75 -1.66 5.74
CA LEU A 138 12.80 -0.63 6.15
C LEU A 138 13.44 0.75 6.16
N PHE A 139 14.66 0.88 6.68
CA PHE A 139 15.39 2.15 6.72
C PHE A 139 15.73 2.64 5.31
N ALA A 140 16.28 1.78 4.46
CA ALA A 140 16.59 2.09 3.07
C ALA A 140 15.32 2.47 2.29
N GLY A 141 14.22 1.74 2.50
CA GLY A 141 12.91 2.04 1.92
C GLY A 141 12.37 3.39 2.38
N MET A 142 12.49 3.72 3.67
CA MET A 142 12.09 5.03 4.19
C MET A 142 12.93 6.17 3.59
N VAL A 143 14.25 6.00 3.51
CA VAL A 143 15.16 6.97 2.90
C VAL A 143 14.83 7.15 1.41
N ALA A 144 14.63 6.06 0.68
CA ALA A 144 14.20 6.09 -0.72
C ALA A 144 12.85 6.82 -0.87
N ALA A 145 11.90 6.55 0.01
CA ALA A 145 10.60 7.21 0.02
C ALA A 145 10.69 8.72 0.31
N LEU A 146 11.69 9.18 1.05
CA LEU A 146 11.98 10.60 1.21
C LEU A 146 12.64 11.21 -0.05
N ILE A 147 13.59 10.50 -0.67
CA ILE A 147 14.41 11.08 -1.76
C ILE A 147 13.68 11.02 -3.11
N ILE A 148 13.07 9.89 -3.46
CA ILE A 148 12.47 9.63 -4.78
C ILE A 148 11.39 10.64 -5.19
N PRO A 149 10.45 11.09 -4.33
CA PRO A 149 9.46 12.10 -4.71
C PRO A 149 10.08 13.45 -5.09
N ARG A 150 11.31 13.71 -4.63
CA ARG A 150 12.06 14.95 -4.86
C ARG A 150 12.97 14.86 -6.09
N LEU A 151 13.19 13.66 -6.63
CA LEU A 151 13.98 13.46 -7.85
C LEU A 151 13.15 13.76 -9.10
N TRP A 152 13.81 14.32 -10.11
CA TRP A 152 13.29 14.36 -11.48
C TRP A 152 13.23 12.93 -12.02
N PRO A 153 12.16 12.46 -12.70
CA PRO A 153 11.01 13.14 -13.32
C PRO A 153 9.74 13.29 -12.45
N LEU A 154 9.67 12.67 -11.27
CA LEU A 154 8.48 12.71 -10.39
C LEU A 154 8.22 14.13 -9.85
N ALA A 155 9.27 14.86 -9.49
CA ALA A 155 9.16 16.24 -9.00
C ALA A 155 8.61 17.22 -10.05
N SER A 156 8.76 16.91 -11.35
CA SER A 156 8.32 17.77 -12.46
C SER A 156 6.94 17.41 -13.00
N LYS A 157 6.30 16.34 -12.48
CA LYS A 157 4.99 15.90 -12.95
C LYS A 157 3.92 16.89 -12.47
N LYS A 158 3.05 17.34 -13.37
CA LYS A 158 1.97 18.29 -13.04
C LYS A 158 0.88 17.61 -12.20
N ASP A 159 0.28 18.35 -11.28
CA ASP A 159 -0.90 17.94 -10.53
C ASP A 159 -2.13 18.02 -11.45
N PHE A 160 -2.42 16.95 -12.18
CA PHE A 160 -3.66 16.80 -12.94
C PHE A 160 -4.60 15.83 -12.21
N TYR A 161 -5.89 16.17 -12.13
CA TYR A 161 -6.94 15.31 -11.60
C TYR A 161 -7.79 14.77 -12.75
N LEU A 162 -8.14 13.48 -12.71
CA LEU A 162 -8.94 12.84 -13.77
C LEU A 162 -10.45 13.14 -13.66
N SER A 163 -10.89 13.52 -12.46
CA SER A 163 -12.28 13.85 -12.14
C SER A 163 -12.34 15.11 -11.27
N GLU A 164 -13.55 15.60 -10.99
CA GLU A 164 -13.76 16.75 -10.10
C GLU A 164 -13.11 16.45 -8.74
N LYS A 165 -12.34 17.41 -8.22
CA LYS A 165 -11.54 17.20 -7.01
C LYS A 165 -12.48 16.92 -5.83
N ASP A 166 -12.30 15.78 -5.15
CA ASP A 166 -13.08 15.47 -3.96
C ASP A 166 -12.91 16.60 -2.93
N ASN A 167 -14.03 17.14 -2.43
CA ASN A 167 -14.07 18.26 -1.46
C ASN A 167 -13.71 17.77 -0.05
N PHE A 168 -12.67 16.94 0.06
CA PHE A 168 -12.22 16.40 1.33
C PHE A 168 -11.54 17.51 2.14
N ALA A 169 -12.24 17.97 3.20
CA ALA A 169 -11.75 18.95 4.16
C ALA A 169 -10.73 18.30 5.10
N ASP A 170 -9.53 18.14 4.58
CA ASP A 170 -8.41 17.44 5.20
C ASP A 170 -7.78 18.24 6.37
N THR A 171 -8.36 19.39 6.73
CA THR A 171 -7.95 20.25 7.85
C THR A 171 -9.05 20.31 8.91
N PRO A 172 -8.71 20.16 10.21
CA PRO A 172 -9.70 20.30 11.28
C PRO A 172 -10.36 21.68 11.26
N GLU A 173 -11.67 21.74 11.48
CA GLU A 173 -12.37 22.98 11.82
C GLU A 173 -11.77 23.59 13.10
N GLU A 174 -11.78 24.92 13.19
CA GLU A 174 -11.21 25.67 14.32
C GLU A 174 -11.76 25.14 15.66
N GLY A 175 -10.86 24.68 16.54
CA GLY A 175 -11.19 24.20 17.88
C GLY A 175 -11.41 22.68 18.03
N VAL A 176 -11.34 21.89 16.95
CA VAL A 176 -11.48 20.41 17.03
C VAL A 176 -10.12 19.71 17.02
N GLY A 177 -9.85 18.88 18.03
CA GLY A 177 -8.63 18.05 18.08
C GLY A 177 -8.55 17.05 16.92
N ILE A 178 -7.35 16.79 16.41
CA ILE A 178 -7.08 15.93 15.22
C ILE A 178 -7.76 14.55 15.31
N PHE A 179 -7.73 13.92 16.48
CA PHE A 179 -8.35 12.60 16.69
C PHE A 179 -9.88 12.65 16.57
N ARG A 180 -10.50 13.69 17.12
CA ARG A 180 -11.95 13.90 17.05
C ARG A 180 -12.39 14.25 15.62
N TRP A 181 -11.58 15.05 14.91
CA TRP A 181 -11.81 15.34 13.50
C TRP A 181 -11.72 14.10 12.62
N ALA A 182 -10.69 13.26 12.83
CA ALA A 182 -10.53 12.00 12.12
C ALA A 182 -11.73 11.06 12.31
N LEU A 183 -12.25 10.96 13.54
CA LEU A 183 -13.46 10.19 13.85
C LEU A 183 -14.70 10.73 13.12
N ILE A 184 -14.90 12.05 13.13
CA ILE A 184 -16.03 12.70 12.43
C ILE A 184 -15.95 12.44 10.92
N GLN A 185 -14.77 12.55 10.32
CA GLN A 185 -14.57 12.30 8.89
C GLN A 185 -14.85 10.83 8.52
N GLY A 186 -14.37 9.88 9.33
CA GLY A 186 -14.66 8.45 9.13
C GLY A 186 -16.15 8.14 9.17
N VAL A 187 -16.87 8.66 10.18
CA VAL A 187 -18.34 8.46 10.33
C VAL A 187 -19.13 9.16 9.22
N ASN A 188 -18.70 10.34 8.76
CA ASN A 188 -19.39 11.03 7.67
C ASN A 188 -19.23 10.30 6.33
N LYS A 189 -18.10 9.63 6.10
CA LYS A 189 -17.89 8.82 4.89
C LYS A 189 -18.83 7.61 4.85
N GLU A 190 -19.03 6.94 6.00
CA GLU A 190 -19.96 5.80 6.14
C GLU A 190 -21.36 6.14 5.59
N LYS A 191 -21.88 7.35 5.85
CA LYS A 191 -23.21 7.80 5.37
C LYS A 191 -23.33 7.84 3.85
N THR A 192 -22.21 7.91 3.14
CA THR A 192 -22.13 7.91 1.68
C THR A 192 -21.62 6.59 1.10
N ALA A 193 -21.27 5.61 1.94
CA ALA A 193 -20.80 4.32 1.50
C ALA A 193 -21.91 3.55 0.77
N PRO A 194 -21.59 2.77 -0.28
CA PRO A 194 -22.57 1.94 -0.95
C PRO A 194 -23.20 0.97 0.06
N LYS A 195 -24.53 0.91 0.10
CA LYS A 195 -25.24 -0.07 0.92
C LYS A 195 -24.86 -1.47 0.43
N LEU A 196 -24.54 -2.35 1.38
CA LEU A 196 -24.42 -3.78 1.11
C LEU A 196 -25.82 -4.31 0.82
N ASP A 197 -26.25 -4.24 -0.45
CA ASP A 197 -27.45 -4.93 -0.91
C ASP A 197 -27.12 -6.42 -0.95
N PHE A 198 -27.46 -7.13 0.13
CA PHE A 198 -27.46 -8.58 0.15
C PHE A 198 -28.62 -9.06 -0.72
N TYR A 199 -28.31 -9.50 -1.94
CA TYR A 199 -29.22 -10.26 -2.81
C TYR A 199 -29.37 -11.69 -2.31
#